data_AF-Q9JN53-F1
#
_entry.id   AF-Q9JN53-F1
#
_cell.length_a   1.000
_cell.length_b   1.000
_cell.length_c   1.000
_cell.angle_alpha   90.00
_cell.angle_beta   90.00
_cell.angle_gamma   90.00
#
_symmetry.space_group_name_H-M   'P 1'
#
loop_
_entity.id
_entity.type
_entity.pdbx_description
1 polymer ?
#
loop_
_entity_poly.entity_id
_entity_poly.type
_entity_poly.pdbx_seq_one_letter_code
_entity_poly.pdbx_strand_id
1 'polypeptide(L)'
;EGLAQFPEQNLFLRGMVPLVWYKSEIVYYKRGERFAGESKYPLKKMISFAIDGITSTSAAPMRLIFWIGLIWFILAIVGAIYIIARHFVNGSDVAGWASIMLVVVGFGGANLLALGVIGEYIGKIFLEVKQRPRYLIEDFINED
;
A
#
# COMPACT_ATOMS: atom_id res chain seq x y z
N GLU A 1 -20.27 16.28 13.91
CA GLU A 1 -20.70 16.57 12.53
C GLU A 1 -19.60 16.38 11.49
N GLY A 2 -18.42 17.00 11.63
CA GLY A 2 -17.34 16.89 10.62
C GLY A 2 -16.97 15.46 10.17
N LEU A 3 -16.64 14.54 11.10
CA LEU A 3 -16.32 13.14 10.74
C LEU A 3 -17.48 12.35 10.11
N ALA A 4 -18.73 12.73 10.39
CA ALA A 4 -19.90 12.03 9.85
C ALA A 4 -20.08 12.30 8.35
N GLN A 5 -19.43 13.34 7.82
CA GLN A 5 -19.45 13.67 6.39
C GLN A 5 -18.45 12.84 5.56
N PHE A 6 -17.54 12.10 6.19
CA PHE A 6 -16.56 11.28 5.48
C PHE A 6 -17.22 9.96 5.04
N PRO A 7 -17.39 9.73 3.72
CA PRO A 7 -18.05 8.53 3.20
C PRO A 7 -17.17 7.26 3.34
N GLU A 8 -15.89 7.45 3.63
CA GLU A 8 -14.82 6.44 3.64
C GLU A 8 -15.19 5.18 4.43
N GLN A 9 -15.31 4.03 3.79
CA GLN A 9 -15.59 2.77 4.50
C GLN A 9 -14.37 2.24 5.26
N ASN A 10 -13.16 2.45 4.72
CA ASN A 10 -11.90 2.09 5.38
C ASN A 10 -11.45 3.19 6.35
N LEU A 11 -11.98 3.16 7.58
CA LEU A 11 -11.73 4.19 8.60
C LEU A 11 -10.34 4.05 9.25
N PHE A 12 -9.43 4.96 8.93
CA PHE A 12 -8.20 5.16 9.70
C PHE A 12 -8.34 6.38 10.62
N LEU A 13 -9.07 6.22 11.74
CA LEU A 13 -9.43 7.32 12.64
C LEU A 13 -8.23 8.16 13.11
N ARG A 14 -7.06 7.56 13.33
CA ARG A 14 -5.85 8.30 13.76
C ARG A 14 -5.35 9.29 12.70
N GLY A 15 -5.55 9.00 11.42
CA GLY A 15 -5.24 9.92 10.34
C GLY A 15 -6.41 10.83 9.97
N MET A 16 -7.65 10.35 10.10
CA MET A 16 -8.86 11.11 9.76
C MET A 16 -9.18 12.21 10.77
N VAL A 17 -9.02 11.98 12.08
CA VAL A 17 -9.36 12.97 13.12
C VAL A 17 -8.61 14.30 12.90
N PRO A 18 -7.29 14.30 12.62
CA PRO A 18 -6.58 15.52 12.22
C PRO A 18 -7.10 16.20 10.94
N LEU A 19 -7.64 15.44 9.97
CA LEU A 19 -8.13 15.96 8.69
C LEU A 19 -9.44 16.75 8.81
N VAL A 20 -10.13 16.67 9.95
CA VAL A 20 -11.38 17.41 10.20
C VAL A 20 -11.08 18.89 10.51
N TRP A 21 -9.80 19.25 10.69
CA TRP A 21 -9.32 20.64 10.87
C TRP A 21 -9.89 21.39 12.09
N TYR A 22 -10.49 20.68 13.04
CA TYR A 22 -10.90 21.29 14.30
C TYR A 22 -9.71 21.54 15.22
N LYS A 23 -9.86 22.53 16.12
CA LYS A 23 -8.90 22.76 17.20
C LYS A 23 -8.83 21.49 18.06
N SER A 24 -7.63 20.96 18.19
CA SER A 24 -7.33 19.76 18.97
C SER A 24 -6.11 20.03 19.85
N GLU A 25 -6.08 19.39 21.00
CA GLU A 25 -4.98 19.49 21.96
C GLU A 25 -4.73 18.11 22.59
N ILE A 26 -3.49 17.86 22.99
CA ILE A 26 -3.06 16.57 23.54
C ILE A 26 -3.08 16.67 25.06
N VAL A 27 -3.95 15.89 25.69
CA VAL A 27 -4.02 15.80 27.16
C VAL A 27 -3.23 14.59 27.62
N TYR A 28 -2.16 14.83 28.38
CA TYR A 28 -1.32 13.80 28.95
C TYR A 28 -1.92 13.27 30.27
N TYR A 29 -1.86 11.95 30.45
CA TYR A 29 -2.23 11.32 31.71
C TYR A 29 -1.20 10.23 32.06
N LYS A 30 -0.98 10.01 33.35
CA LYS A 30 -0.08 8.95 33.81
C LYS A 30 -0.83 7.62 33.83
N ARG A 31 -0.48 6.72 32.92
CA ARG A 31 -1.03 5.37 32.88
C ARG A 31 -0.22 4.44 33.79
N GLY A 32 -0.90 3.71 34.68
CA GLY A 32 -0.28 2.65 35.46
C GLY A 32 0.16 1.46 34.61
N GLU A 33 1.12 0.69 35.10
CA GLU A 33 1.51 -0.57 34.47
C GLU A 33 0.34 -1.56 34.47
N ARG A 34 0.29 -2.42 33.45
CA ARG A 34 -0.74 -3.45 33.37
C ARG A 34 -0.52 -4.46 34.49
N PHE A 35 -1.51 -4.62 35.36
CA PHE A 35 -1.50 -5.63 36.42
C PHE A 35 -1.62 -7.07 35.87
N ALA A 36 -2.33 -7.25 34.76
CA ALA A 36 -2.50 -8.55 34.12
C ALA A 36 -2.85 -8.42 32.62
N GLY A 37 -2.62 -9.52 31.88
CA GLY A 37 -2.99 -9.69 30.48
C GLY A 37 -1.91 -9.28 29.48
N GLU A 38 -2.01 -9.80 28.26
CA GLU A 38 -1.09 -9.49 27.17
C GLU A 38 -1.45 -8.20 26.43
N SER A 39 -0.47 -7.63 25.73
CA SER A 39 -0.72 -6.50 24.85
C SER A 39 -1.64 -6.91 23.70
N LYS A 40 -2.81 -6.26 23.60
CA LYS A 40 -3.69 -6.37 22.43
C LYS A 40 -3.01 -5.84 21.14
N TYR A 41 -1.90 -5.12 21.27
CA TYR A 41 -1.06 -4.57 20.20
C TYR A 41 0.34 -5.17 20.23
N PRO A 42 0.53 -6.40 19.70
CA PRO A 42 1.86 -6.93 19.40
C PRO A 42 2.45 -6.23 18.16
N LEU A 43 3.77 -6.32 17.99
CA LEU A 43 4.52 -5.64 16.92
C LEU A 43 3.98 -5.95 15.52
N LYS A 44 3.56 -7.20 15.26
CA LYS A 44 2.91 -7.59 13.99
C LYS A 44 1.62 -6.80 13.70
N LYS A 45 0.76 -6.59 14.71
CA LYS A 45 -0.46 -5.80 14.53
C LYS A 45 -0.15 -4.32 14.34
N MET A 46 0.91 -3.82 14.98
CA MET A 46 1.35 -2.43 14.79
C MET A 46 1.84 -2.19 13.36
N ILE A 47 2.62 -3.12 12.79
CA ILE A 47 3.09 -3.02 11.40
C ILE A 47 1.91 -3.09 10.42
N SER A 48 1.00 -4.05 10.57
CA SER A 48 -0.22 -4.13 9.74
C SER A 48 -1.00 -2.82 9.79
N PHE A 49 -1.24 -2.31 10.99
CA PHE A 49 -1.97 -1.06 11.20
C PHE A 49 -1.27 0.15 10.58
N ALA A 50 0.08 0.20 10.60
CA ALA A 50 0.85 1.25 9.94
C ALA A 50 0.74 1.16 8.40
N ILE A 51 0.83 -0.05 7.84
CA ILE A 51 0.66 -0.29 6.40
C ILE A 51 -0.75 0.11 5.96
N ASP A 52 -1.78 -0.29 6.72
CA ASP A 52 -3.18 0.08 6.46
C ASP A 52 -3.39 1.60 6.50
N GLY A 53 -2.76 2.28 7.46
CA GLY A 53 -2.79 3.74 7.57
C GLY A 53 -2.12 4.47 6.40
N ILE A 54 -0.93 4.03 5.98
CA ILE A 54 -0.20 4.63 4.85
C ILE A 54 -0.98 4.44 3.55
N THR A 55 -1.49 3.24 3.30
CA THR A 55 -2.19 2.89 2.06
C THR A 55 -3.62 3.44 1.98
N SER A 56 -4.23 3.82 3.12
CA SER A 56 -5.56 4.49 3.13
C SER A 56 -5.46 5.99 2.95
N THR A 57 -4.42 6.63 3.50
CA THR A 57 -4.27 8.09 3.50
C THR A 57 -3.37 8.61 2.37
N SER A 58 -2.61 7.74 1.69
CA SER A 58 -1.62 8.15 0.70
C SER A 58 -1.46 7.15 -0.45
N ALA A 59 -1.20 7.69 -1.64
CA ALA A 59 -0.79 6.93 -2.82
C ALA A 59 0.76 6.75 -2.92
N ALA A 60 1.51 7.10 -1.87
CA ALA A 60 2.96 7.04 -1.88
C ALA A 60 3.54 5.64 -2.22
N PRO A 61 3.03 4.51 -1.66
CA PRO A 61 3.50 3.17 -2.04
C PRO A 61 3.31 2.86 -3.53
N MET A 62 2.17 3.26 -4.10
CA MET A 62 1.90 3.08 -5.54
C MET A 62 2.89 3.88 -6.40
N ARG A 63 3.16 5.13 -6.01
CA ARG A 63 4.13 5.99 -6.70
C ARG A 63 5.55 5.43 -6.63
N LEU A 64 5.96 4.85 -5.50
CA LEU A 64 7.28 4.21 -5.36
C LEU A 64 7.48 3.11 -6.41
N ILE A 65 6.49 2.25 -6.60
CA ILE A 65 6.55 1.14 -7.55
C ILE A 65 6.63 1.65 -8.98
N PHE A 66 5.88 2.71 -9.31
CA PHE A 66 6.00 3.37 -10.60
C PHE A 66 7.43 3.86 -10.87
N TRP A 67 8.06 4.53 -9.89
CA TRP A 67 9.45 4.99 -10.04
C TRP A 67 10.44 3.84 -10.18
N ILE A 68 10.28 2.76 -9.41
CA ILE A 68 11.10 1.56 -9.54
C ILE A 68 10.95 0.96 -10.94
N GLY A 69 9.71 0.82 -11.43
CA GLY A 69 9.42 0.34 -12.78
C GLY A 69 10.04 1.21 -13.87
N LEU A 70 10.02 2.53 -13.70
CA LEU A 70 10.67 3.47 -14.63
C LEU A 70 12.19 3.27 -14.68
N ILE A 71 12.84 3.08 -13.54
CA ILE A 71 14.28 2.79 -13.47
C ILE A 71 14.61 1.48 -14.21
N TRP A 72 13.82 0.43 -13.96
CA TRP A 72 13.98 -0.86 -14.66
C TRP A 72 13.79 -0.73 -16.17
N PHE A 73 12.82 0.08 -16.62
CA PHE A 73 12.58 0.34 -18.03
C PHE A 73 13.79 1.03 -18.70
N ILE A 74 14.37 2.04 -18.04
CA ILE A 74 15.57 2.73 -18.54
C ILE A 74 16.75 1.75 -18.63
N LEU A 75 16.97 0.93 -17.59
CA LEU A 75 18.02 -0.09 -17.60
C LEU A 75 17.82 -1.13 -18.72
N ALA A 76 16.58 -1.52 -18.99
CA ALA A 76 16.27 -2.43 -20.09
C ALA A 76 16.58 -1.83 -21.46
N ILE A 77 16.28 -0.54 -21.68
CA ILE A 77 16.63 0.16 -22.93
C ILE A 77 18.15 0.21 -23.12
N VAL A 78 18.89 0.58 -22.07
CA VAL A 78 20.37 0.63 -22.13
C VAL A 78 20.94 -0.77 -22.41
N GLY A 79 20.43 -1.80 -21.73
CA GLY A 79 20.83 -3.18 -21.96
C GLY A 79 20.53 -3.66 -23.39
N ALA A 80 19.37 -3.30 -23.94
CA ALA A 80 18.99 -3.63 -25.31
C ALA A 80 19.93 -2.98 -26.34
N ILE A 81 20.23 -1.68 -26.17
CA ILE A 81 21.18 -0.96 -27.04
C ILE A 81 22.57 -1.63 -26.98
N TYR A 82 23.03 -1.99 -25.79
CA TYR A 82 24.32 -2.68 -25.61
C TYR A 82 24.36 -4.04 -26.31
N ILE A 83 23.31 -4.84 -26.19
CA ILE A 83 23.22 -6.16 -26.85
C ILE A 83 23.20 -6.00 -28.37
N ILE A 84 22.42 -5.07 -28.90
CA ILE A 84 22.35 -4.79 -30.34
C ILE A 84 23.72 -4.33 -30.86
N ALA A 85 24.37 -3.39 -30.17
CA ALA A 85 25.69 -2.90 -30.56
C ALA A 85 26.74 -4.03 -30.56
N ARG A 86 26.75 -4.88 -29.52
CA ARG A 86 27.66 -6.03 -29.44
C ARG A 86 27.41 -7.03 -30.56
N HIS A 87 26.15 -7.27 -30.91
CA HIS A 87 25.78 -8.21 -31.98
C HIS A 87 26.34 -7.78 -33.35
N PHE A 88 26.32 -6.48 -33.67
CA PHE A 88 26.85 -5.96 -34.93
C PHE A 88 28.38 -5.95 -35.02
N VAL A 89 29.11 -5.91 -33.89
CA VAL A 89 30.58 -5.77 -33.88
C VAL A 89 31.31 -7.11 -33.75
N ASN A 90 30.83 -8.06 -32.91
CA ASN A 90 31.63 -9.24 -32.53
C ASN A 90 31.12 -10.59 -33.08
N GLY A 91 29.97 -10.66 -33.74
CA GLY A 91 29.35 -11.94 -34.07
C GLY A 91 28.86 -12.69 -32.81
N SER A 92 27.93 -13.63 -32.98
CA SER A 92 27.14 -14.21 -31.88
C SER A 92 27.92 -15.17 -30.98
N ASP A 93 28.39 -14.69 -29.82
CA ASP A 93 28.83 -15.54 -28.71
C ASP A 93 27.61 -16.15 -27.99
N VAL A 94 27.34 -17.43 -28.25
CA VAL A 94 26.23 -18.16 -27.63
C VAL A 94 26.67 -18.76 -26.29
N ALA A 95 26.40 -18.02 -25.21
CA ALA A 95 26.02 -18.54 -23.89
C ALA A 95 25.44 -17.39 -23.03
N GLY A 96 24.17 -17.07 -23.24
CA GLY A 96 23.43 -16.01 -22.53
C GLY A 96 22.23 -16.50 -21.71
N TRP A 97 22.04 -17.82 -21.59
CA TRP A 97 20.84 -18.40 -20.98
C TRP A 97 20.69 -18.02 -19.50
N ALA A 98 21.77 -18.06 -18.72
CA ALA A 98 21.74 -17.69 -17.31
C ALA A 98 21.38 -16.20 -17.10
N SER A 99 21.95 -15.30 -17.90
CA SER A 99 21.63 -13.87 -17.87
C SER A 99 20.20 -13.58 -18.32
N ILE A 100 19.71 -14.26 -19.36
CA ILE A 100 18.34 -14.08 -19.87
C ILE A 100 17.34 -14.60 -18.84
N MET A 101 17.55 -15.79 -18.29
CA MET A 101 16.68 -16.35 -17.25
C MET A 101 16.63 -15.48 -16.00
N LEU A 102 17.78 -14.93 -15.56
CA LEU A 102 17.82 -14.02 -14.42
C LEU A 102 17.02 -12.74 -14.67
N VAL A 103 17.16 -12.14 -15.86
CA VAL A 103 16.41 -10.94 -16.24
C VAL A 103 14.91 -11.25 -16.34
N VAL A 104 14.53 -12.37 -16.97
CA VAL A 104 13.12 -12.77 -17.13
C VAL A 104 12.47 -13.05 -15.77
N VAL A 105 13.13 -13.82 -14.90
CA VAL A 105 12.61 -14.12 -13.56
C VAL A 105 12.60 -12.87 -12.69
N GLY A 106 13.64 -12.02 -12.76
CA GLY A 106 13.72 -10.77 -12.02
C GLY A 106 12.62 -9.79 -12.42
N PHE A 107 12.43 -9.56 -13.73
CA PHE A 107 11.33 -8.74 -14.24
C PHE A 107 9.97 -9.36 -13.95
N GLY A 108 9.81 -10.67 -14.11
CA GLY A 108 8.57 -11.38 -13.81
C GLY A 108 8.16 -11.22 -12.34
N GLY A 109 9.11 -11.41 -11.42
CA GLY A 109 8.92 -11.18 -9.99
C GLY A 109 8.57 -9.73 -9.65
N ALA A 110 9.27 -8.76 -10.26
CA ALA A 110 8.98 -7.34 -10.07
C ALA A 110 7.57 -6.96 -10.56
N ASN A 111 7.14 -7.50 -11.71
CA ASN A 111 5.79 -7.29 -12.23
C ASN A 111 4.73 -7.89 -11.30
N LEU A 112 4.94 -9.10 -10.79
CA LEU A 112 4.02 -9.72 -9.82
C LEU A 112 3.90 -8.92 -8.53
N LEU A 113 5.02 -8.37 -8.02
CA LEU A 113 5.00 -7.47 -6.87
C LEU A 113 4.22 -6.18 -7.17
N ALA A 114 4.45 -5.57 -8.34
CA ALA A 114 3.73 -4.38 -8.76
C ALA A 114 2.21 -4.63 -8.86
N LEU A 115 1.82 -5.75 -9.48
CA LEU A 115 0.42 -6.19 -9.57
C LEU A 115 -0.18 -6.46 -8.19
N GLY A 116 0.57 -7.04 -7.26
CA GLY A 116 0.10 -7.25 -5.89
C GLY A 116 -0.29 -5.96 -5.20
N VAL A 117 0.56 -4.92 -5.30
CA VAL A 117 0.25 -3.61 -4.71
C VAL A 117 -0.91 -2.93 -5.43
N ILE A 118 -0.95 -2.97 -6.76
CA ILE A 118 -2.10 -2.45 -7.52
C ILE A 118 -3.39 -3.15 -7.08
N GLY A 119 -3.36 -4.48 -6.92
CA GLY A 119 -4.47 -5.28 -6.42
C GLY A 119 -4.96 -4.84 -5.04
N GLU A 120 -4.06 -4.46 -4.13
CA GLU A 120 -4.43 -3.95 -2.82
C GLU A 120 -5.18 -2.61 -2.91
N TYR A 121 -4.73 -1.68 -3.76
CA TYR A 121 -5.44 -0.42 -4.00
C TYR A 121 -6.78 -0.65 -4.70
N ILE A 122 -6.85 -1.54 -5.69
CA ILE A 122 -8.11 -1.91 -6.36
C ILE A 122 -9.08 -2.53 -5.34
N GLY A 123 -8.60 -3.37 -4.42
CA GLY A 123 -9.40 -3.93 -3.35
C GLY A 123 -10.00 -2.85 -2.44
N LYS A 124 -9.23 -1.82 -2.09
CA LYS A 124 -9.72 -0.66 -1.32
C LYS A 124 -10.75 0.16 -2.10
N ILE A 125 -10.50 0.42 -3.38
CA ILE A 125 -11.46 1.11 -4.27
C ILE A 125 -12.76 0.30 -4.37
N PHE A 126 -12.66 -1.02 -4.53
CA PHE A 126 -13.82 -1.91 -4.58
C PHE A 126 -14.66 -1.80 -3.30
N LEU A 127 -14.02 -1.83 -2.12
CA LEU A 127 -14.73 -1.66 -0.84
C LEU A 127 -15.45 -0.31 -0.77
N GLU A 128 -14.79 0.76 -1.22
CA GLU A 128 -15.34 2.11 -1.20
C GLU A 128 -16.54 2.26 -2.15
N VAL A 129 -16.40 1.80 -3.40
CA VAL A 129 -17.44 1.87 -4.45
C VAL A 129 -18.65 1.00 -4.10
N LYS A 130 -18.46 -0.09 -3.34
CA LYS A 130 -19.55 -0.97 -2.92
C LYS A 130 -20.62 -0.26 -2.09
N GLN A 131 -20.27 0.87 -1.45
CA GLN A 131 -21.14 1.67 -0.58
C GLN A 131 -22.05 0.85 0.33
N ARG A 132 -21.50 -0.20 0.96
CA ARG A 132 -22.30 -1.00 1.90
C ARG A 132 -22.47 -0.21 3.19
N PRO A 133 -23.71 -0.10 3.71
CA PRO A 133 -23.94 0.55 4.99
C PRO A 133 -23.17 -0.19 6.09
N ARG A 134 -22.50 0.57 6.96
CA ARG A 134 -21.62 0.02 8.01
C ARG A 134 -22.38 -0.76 9.07
N TYR A 135 -23.63 -0.39 9.28
CA TYR A 135 -24.54 -1.02 10.21
C TYR A 135 -25.95 -0.94 9.64
N LEU A 136 -26.79 -1.89 10.00
CA LEU A 136 -28.23 -1.81 9.82
C LEU A 136 -28.82 -1.60 11.22
N ILE A 137 -29.80 -0.72 11.32
CA ILE A 137 -30.52 -0.48 12.57
C ILE A 137 -31.63 -1.52 12.64
N GLU A 138 -31.67 -2.28 13.73
CA GLU A 138 -32.68 -3.32 13.94
C GLU A 138 -33.93 -2.74 14.58
N ASP A 139 -33.80 -2.01 15.69
CA ASP A 139 -34.90 -1.32 16.36
C ASP A 139 -34.40 -0.07 17.10
N PHE A 140 -35.28 0.93 17.22
CA PHE A 140 -35.07 2.08 18.10
C PHE A 140 -35.81 1.85 19.42
N ILE A 141 -35.05 1.76 20.52
CA ILE A 141 -35.61 1.44 21.85
C ILE A 141 -36.24 2.68 22.53
N ASN A 142 -35.89 3.89 22.09
CA ASN A 142 -36.49 5.15 22.54
C ASN A 142 -36.55 6.11 21.35
N GLU A 143 -37.71 6.22 20.71
CA GLU A 143 -38.06 7.35 19.83
C GLU A 143 -39.22 8.10 20.51
N ASP A 144 -38.97 9.36 20.88
CA ASP A 144 -40.00 10.40 20.93
C ASP A 144 -40.05 11.07 19.54
#